data_AF-A0A072V835-F1
#
_entry.id   AF-A0A072V835-F1
#
_cell.length_a   1.000
_cell.length_b   1.000
_cell.length_c   1.000
_cell.angle_alpha   90.00
_cell.angle_beta   90.00
_cell.angle_gamma   90.00
#
_symmetry.space_group_name_H-M   'P 1'
#
loop_
_entity.id
_entity.type
_entity.pdbx_description
1 polymer ?
#
loop_
_entity_poly.entity_id
_entity_poly.type
_entity_poly.pdbx_seq_one_letter_code
_entity_poly.pdbx_strand_id
1 'polypeptide(L)'
;MARPLEKIKNLNGSKSLWKIDVRVVDLWTVTNSKSKQHIEMVLCDKEGDRIQVILPTEFKDKFKSRIAENATFTLQDFEVEKNDMTIKVTDHQFSFKEFDEIKKGIVRPDVLIDVIGVFHELGYTQTVPGSRKIQINFWMKDLKGTLLNCTLWEDYGLQFLKSKSDSGPIVILLHNSKIKEATSYL
;
A
#
# COMPACT_ATOMS: atom_id res chain seq x y z
N MET A 1 -27.24 -3.20 27.53
CA MET A 1 -27.08 -1.99 26.67
C MET A 1 -25.96 -2.28 25.68
N ALA A 2 -26.13 -1.94 24.39
CA ALA A 2 -25.09 -2.18 23.39
C ALA A 2 -23.96 -1.14 23.53
N ARG A 3 -22.69 -1.58 23.48
CA ARG A 3 -21.53 -0.67 23.50
C ARG A 3 -21.61 0.31 22.32
N PRO A 4 -21.36 1.62 22.54
CA PRO A 4 -21.39 2.61 21.47
C PRO A 4 -20.30 2.35 20.43
N LEU A 5 -20.57 2.77 19.19
CA LEU A 5 -19.58 2.80 18.12
C LEU A 5 -18.66 3.99 18.31
N GLU A 6 -17.36 3.75 18.20
CA GLU A 6 -16.30 4.74 18.33
C GLU A 6 -15.76 5.11 16.94
N LYS A 7 -15.16 6.30 16.84
CA LYS A 7 -14.48 6.78 15.63
C LYS A 7 -13.02 6.37 15.64
N ILE A 8 -12.42 6.19 14.46
CA ILE A 8 -11.00 5.82 14.37
C ILE A 8 -10.09 6.87 15.03
N LYS A 9 -10.37 8.18 14.84
CA LYS A 9 -9.59 9.26 15.47
C LYS A 9 -9.54 9.23 16.99
N ASN A 10 -10.52 8.61 17.63
CA ASN A 10 -10.62 8.56 19.10
C ASN A 10 -9.86 7.36 19.69
N LEU A 11 -9.44 6.42 18.85
CA LEU A 11 -8.73 5.22 19.27
C LEU A 11 -7.37 5.58 19.87
N ASN A 12 -7.05 4.93 20.98
CA ASN A 12 -5.78 5.10 21.67
C ASN A 12 -5.48 3.86 22.52
N GLY A 13 -4.25 3.77 23.03
CA GLY A 13 -3.78 2.61 23.82
C GLY A 13 -4.30 2.56 25.27
N SER A 14 -5.22 3.43 25.69
CA SER A 14 -5.67 3.46 27.10
C SER A 14 -6.70 2.38 27.45
N LYS A 15 -7.30 1.72 26.45
CA LYS A 15 -8.27 0.63 26.63
C LYS A 15 -8.18 -0.36 25.47
N SER A 16 -8.69 -1.59 25.67
CA SER A 16 -8.76 -2.66 24.65
C SER A 16 -10.21 -3.01 24.25
N LEU A 17 -11.20 -2.42 24.92
CA LEU A 17 -12.62 -2.67 24.69
C LEU A 17 -13.22 -1.71 23.65
N TRP A 18 -12.55 -1.55 22.51
CA TRP A 18 -13.03 -0.72 21.41
C TRP A 18 -14.13 -1.39 20.60
N LYS A 19 -14.92 -0.61 19.87
CA LYS A 19 -15.93 -1.08 18.92
C LYS A 19 -16.10 -0.05 17.80
N ILE A 20 -15.82 -0.42 16.56
CA ILE A 20 -15.84 0.46 15.39
C ILE A 20 -16.55 -0.22 14.21
N ASP A 21 -17.19 0.57 13.34
CA ASP A 21 -17.75 0.12 12.06
C ASP A 21 -16.88 0.61 10.92
N VAL A 22 -16.37 -0.32 10.13
CA VAL A 22 -15.34 -0.02 9.12
C VAL A 22 -15.52 -0.82 7.84
N ARG A 23 -14.96 -0.29 6.76
CA ARG A 23 -14.80 -0.96 5.47
C ARG A 23 -13.33 -1.33 5.26
N VAL A 24 -13.07 -2.51 4.71
CA VAL A 24 -11.74 -2.88 4.22
C VAL A 24 -11.44 -2.09 2.96
N VAL A 25 -10.41 -1.26 3.02
CA VAL A 25 -9.89 -0.49 1.88
C VAL A 25 -8.87 -1.31 1.10
N ASP A 26 -7.99 -2.01 1.82
CA ASP A 26 -6.87 -2.76 1.26
C ASP A 26 -6.51 -3.90 2.23
N LEU A 27 -5.98 -5.01 1.72
CA LEU A 27 -5.54 -6.15 2.54
C LEU A 27 -4.42 -6.95 1.86
N TRP A 28 -3.42 -7.37 2.62
CA TRP A 28 -2.31 -8.17 2.11
C TRP A 28 -1.82 -9.18 3.15
N THR A 29 -1.19 -10.26 2.67
CA THR A 29 -0.56 -11.25 3.54
C THR A 29 0.92 -10.93 3.69
N VAL A 30 1.39 -10.78 4.93
CA VAL A 30 2.81 -10.60 5.25
C VAL A 30 3.36 -11.90 5.82
N THR A 31 4.57 -12.28 5.41
CA THR A 31 5.28 -13.45 5.93
C THR A 31 6.51 -12.98 6.69
N ASN A 32 6.62 -13.34 7.96
CA ASN A 32 7.78 -13.03 8.79
C ASN A 32 8.95 -14.00 8.47
N SER A 33 10.18 -13.65 8.88
CA SER A 33 11.41 -14.46 8.80
C SER A 33 11.27 -15.88 9.35
N LYS A 34 10.33 -16.10 10.28
CA LYS A 34 9.98 -17.42 10.84
C LYS A 34 8.91 -18.18 10.03
N SER A 35 8.64 -17.79 8.79
CA SER A 35 7.59 -18.34 7.91
C SER A 35 6.16 -18.25 8.45
N LYS A 36 5.92 -17.47 9.51
CA LYS A 36 4.57 -17.18 10.03
C LYS A 36 3.91 -16.13 9.16
N GLN A 37 2.64 -16.35 8.82
CA GLN A 37 1.87 -15.43 7.98
C GLN A 37 0.76 -14.73 8.75
N HIS A 38 0.80 -13.41 8.83
CA HIS A 38 -0.31 -12.58 9.29
C HIS A 38 -0.96 -11.84 8.12
N ILE A 39 -2.17 -11.35 8.33
CA ILE A 39 -2.83 -10.46 7.36
C ILE A 39 -2.71 -9.05 7.90
N GLU A 40 -2.36 -8.12 7.04
CA GLU A 40 -2.49 -6.69 7.32
C GLU A 40 -3.60 -6.11 6.45
N MET A 41 -4.31 -5.13 6.98
CA MET A 41 -5.41 -4.48 6.29
C MET A 41 -5.47 -3.00 6.65
N VAL A 42 -5.98 -2.20 5.71
CA VAL A 42 -6.35 -0.81 5.95
C VAL A 42 -7.87 -0.74 6.08
N LEU A 43 -8.34 -0.26 7.22
CA LEU A 43 -9.76 -0.09 7.51
C LEU A 43 -10.11 1.39 7.45
N CYS A 44 -11.30 1.71 6.95
CA CYS A 44 -11.82 3.07 6.86
C CYS A 44 -13.18 3.17 7.55
N ASP A 45 -13.38 4.17 8.41
CA ASP A 45 -14.68 4.46 8.98
C ASP A 45 -15.55 5.34 8.06
N LYS A 46 -16.74 5.71 8.54
CA LYS A 46 -17.70 6.53 7.80
C LYS A 46 -17.24 7.98 7.58
N GLU A 47 -16.31 8.48 8.39
CA GLU A 47 -15.77 9.84 8.27
C GLU A 47 -14.57 9.90 7.32
N GLY A 48 -14.12 8.74 6.81
CA GLY A 48 -12.97 8.63 5.91
C GLY A 48 -11.65 8.40 6.63
N ASP A 49 -11.67 8.23 7.96
CA ASP A 49 -10.47 8.00 8.74
C ASP A 49 -9.98 6.57 8.57
N ARG A 50 -8.66 6.42 8.50
CA ARG A 50 -8.03 5.15 8.18
C ARG A 50 -7.15 4.64 9.31
N ILE A 51 -7.16 3.33 9.53
CA ILE A 51 -6.30 2.65 10.48
C ILE A 51 -5.75 1.36 9.86
N GLN A 52 -4.46 1.11 10.07
CA GLN A 52 -3.85 -0.17 9.72
C GLN A 52 -4.11 -1.16 10.85
N VAL A 53 -4.53 -2.37 10.49
CA VAL A 53 -4.84 -3.45 11.42
C VAL A 53 -4.05 -4.68 11.02
N ILE A 54 -3.45 -5.32 12.03
CA ILE A 54 -2.79 -6.61 11.89
C ILE A 54 -3.74 -7.67 12.43
N LEU A 55 -4.07 -8.66 11.60
CA LEU A 55 -4.75 -9.87 12.01
C LEU A 55 -3.70 -10.96 12.22
N PRO A 56 -3.44 -11.35 13.48
CA PRO A 56 -2.45 -12.38 13.81
C PRO A 56 -2.76 -13.72 13.12
N THR A 57 -1.71 -14.50 12.87
CA THR A 57 -1.78 -15.83 12.23
C THR A 57 -2.85 -16.73 12.85
N GLU A 58 -3.01 -16.66 14.18
CA GLU A 58 -3.93 -17.48 14.99
C GLU A 58 -5.41 -17.26 14.63
N PHE A 59 -5.74 -16.06 14.16
CA PHE A 59 -7.10 -15.67 13.81
C PHE A 59 -7.35 -15.70 12.30
N LYS A 60 -6.31 -15.90 11.49
CA LYS A 60 -6.37 -15.86 10.03
C LYS A 60 -7.45 -16.79 9.48
N ASP A 61 -7.43 -18.07 9.86
CA ASP A 61 -8.37 -19.06 9.32
C ASP A 61 -9.82 -18.80 9.74
N LYS A 62 -10.02 -18.24 10.94
CA LYS A 62 -11.35 -17.90 11.47
C LYS A 62 -12.01 -16.75 10.71
N PHE A 63 -11.24 -15.77 10.27
CA PHE A 63 -11.78 -14.55 9.65
C PHE A 63 -11.55 -14.46 8.14
N LYS A 64 -10.78 -15.38 7.53
CA LYS A 64 -10.46 -15.39 6.09
C LYS A 64 -11.69 -15.31 5.19
N SER A 65 -12.80 -15.96 5.57
CA SER A 65 -14.05 -15.94 4.79
C SER A 65 -14.85 -14.64 4.93
N ARG A 66 -14.54 -13.80 5.92
CA ARG A 66 -15.28 -12.58 6.26
C ARG A 66 -14.54 -11.30 5.84
N ILE A 67 -13.27 -11.40 5.48
CA ILE A 67 -12.41 -10.26 5.14
C ILE A 67 -12.11 -10.33 3.64
N ALA A 68 -12.63 -9.35 2.92
CA ALA A 68 -12.35 -9.09 1.51
C ALA A 68 -12.34 -7.57 1.29
N GLU A 69 -11.70 -7.09 0.23
CA GLU A 69 -11.79 -5.68 -0.13
C GLU A 69 -13.25 -5.23 -0.25
N ASN A 70 -13.54 -4.01 0.19
CA ASN A 70 -14.88 -3.43 0.29
C ASN A 70 -15.85 -4.11 1.27
N ALA A 71 -15.46 -5.20 1.95
CA ALA A 71 -16.29 -5.77 3.01
C ALA A 71 -16.42 -4.78 4.18
N THR A 72 -17.63 -4.65 4.73
CA THR A 72 -17.92 -3.82 5.90
C THR A 72 -18.25 -4.70 7.10
N PHE A 73 -17.66 -4.41 8.25
CA PHE A 73 -17.94 -5.13 9.48
C PHE A 73 -17.71 -4.27 10.72
N THR A 74 -18.30 -4.72 11.83
CA THR A 74 -18.03 -4.19 13.15
C THR A 74 -16.83 -4.91 13.75
N LEU A 75 -15.75 -4.17 14.02
CA LEU A 75 -14.58 -4.67 14.74
C LEU A 75 -14.70 -4.31 16.22
N GLN A 76 -14.45 -5.26 17.11
CA GLN A 76 -14.56 -5.05 18.55
C GLN A 76 -13.50 -5.83 19.32
N ASP A 77 -13.21 -5.37 20.54
CA ASP A 77 -12.30 -6.00 21.51
C ASP A 77 -10.88 -6.20 20.93
N PHE A 78 -10.27 -5.09 20.50
CA PHE A 78 -8.93 -5.06 19.91
C PHE A 78 -8.00 -4.10 20.66
N GLU A 79 -6.70 -4.38 20.59
CA GLU A 79 -5.65 -3.53 21.16
C GLU A 79 -5.18 -2.49 20.14
N VAL A 80 -4.88 -1.29 20.63
CA VAL A 80 -4.39 -0.18 19.82
C VAL A 80 -2.98 0.12 20.26
N GLU A 81 -2.02 -0.22 19.41
CA GLU A 81 -0.63 0.15 19.61
C GLU A 81 -0.33 1.48 18.91
N LYS A 82 0.64 2.23 19.45
CA LYS A 82 1.14 3.40 18.74
C LYS A 82 1.79 2.93 17.45
N ASN A 83 1.42 3.59 16.37
CA ASN A 83 2.07 3.38 15.10
C ASN A 83 3.45 4.08 15.13
N ASP A 84 4.43 3.42 15.73
CA ASP A 84 5.81 3.89 15.84
C ASP A 84 6.58 3.76 14.51
N MET A 85 5.87 3.80 13.37
CA MET A 85 6.44 4.11 12.07
C MET A 85 6.98 5.54 12.11
N THR A 86 8.16 5.69 12.71
CA THR A 86 9.03 6.85 12.57
C THR A 86 9.26 7.10 11.09
N ILE A 87 8.42 7.98 10.51
CA ILE A 87 8.73 9.21 9.78
C ILE A 87 7.40 9.66 9.14
N LYS A 88 6.67 10.57 9.80
CA LYS A 88 5.74 11.49 9.13
C LYS A 88 6.31 12.89 9.28
N VAL A 89 6.78 13.46 8.17
CA VAL A 89 7.20 14.88 8.10
C VAL A 89 5.97 15.80 8.07
N THR A 90 4.78 15.26 7.78
CA THR A 90 3.53 16.02 7.61
C THR A 90 2.32 15.18 8.03
N ASP A 91 1.25 15.83 8.50
CA ASP A 91 -0.06 15.22 8.80
C ASP A 91 -0.90 14.90 7.54
N HIS A 92 -0.40 15.24 6.34
CA HIS A 92 -1.07 14.95 5.09
C HIS A 92 -1.11 13.43 4.82
N GLN A 93 -2.24 12.93 4.29
CA GLN A 93 -2.45 11.50 4.04
C GLN A 93 -1.45 10.91 3.03
N PHE A 94 -0.85 11.76 2.20
CA PHE A 94 0.16 11.39 1.21
C PHE A 94 1.54 11.88 1.64
N SER A 95 2.49 10.96 1.78
CA SER A 95 3.90 11.26 2.04
C SER A 95 4.75 10.68 0.91
N PHE A 96 4.97 11.47 -0.15
CA PHE A 96 5.80 11.03 -1.26
C PHE A 96 7.26 10.87 -0.84
N LYS A 97 7.85 9.72 -1.13
CA LYS A 97 9.26 9.46 -0.91
C LYS A 97 10.10 9.97 -2.08
N GLU A 98 11.24 10.58 -1.78
CA GLU A 98 12.16 11.03 -2.80
C GLU A 98 12.83 9.83 -3.50
N PHE A 99 13.06 9.94 -4.81
CA PHE A 99 13.64 8.84 -5.58
C PHE A 99 15.07 8.50 -5.14
N ASP A 100 15.82 9.51 -4.71
CA ASP A 100 17.18 9.37 -4.21
C ASP A 100 17.23 8.63 -2.85
N GLU A 101 16.29 8.89 -1.95
CA GLU A 101 16.18 8.14 -0.68
C GLU A 101 15.86 6.66 -0.90
N ILE A 102 14.98 6.37 -1.87
CA ILE A 102 14.64 4.99 -2.27
C ILE A 102 15.89 4.31 -2.83
N LYS A 103 16.61 4.96 -3.74
CA LYS A 103 17.84 4.43 -4.36
C LYS A 103 18.97 4.20 -3.38
N LYS A 104 19.10 5.08 -2.38
CA LYS A 104 20.11 4.98 -1.32
C LYS A 104 19.75 3.92 -0.25
N GLY A 105 18.58 3.29 -0.35
CA GLY A 105 18.13 2.30 0.64
C GLY A 105 17.81 2.91 2.01
N ILE A 106 17.60 4.23 2.08
CA ILE A 106 17.18 4.92 3.31
C ILE A 106 15.74 4.54 3.64
N VAL A 107 14.91 4.41 2.61
CA VAL A 107 13.52 3.98 2.75
C VAL A 107 13.48 2.47 2.93
N ARG A 108 12.85 2.00 4.00
CA ARG A 108 12.78 0.56 4.27
C ARG A 108 11.94 -0.15 3.20
N PRO A 109 12.37 -1.33 2.71
CA PRO A 109 11.66 -2.04 1.65
C PRO A 109 10.42 -2.83 2.12
N ASP A 110 10.23 -2.96 3.44
CA ASP A 110 9.08 -3.65 4.05
C ASP A 110 7.83 -2.76 4.14
N VAL A 111 7.94 -1.46 3.86
CA VAL A 111 6.80 -0.52 3.87
C VAL A 111 6.34 -0.19 2.46
N LEU A 112 5.03 0.06 2.33
CA LEU A 112 4.46 0.61 1.11
C LEU A 112 4.70 2.13 1.08
N ILE A 113 5.02 2.64 -0.11
CA ILE A 113 5.40 4.04 -0.30
C ILE A 113 4.58 4.70 -1.39
N ASP A 114 4.42 6.01 -1.26
CA ASP A 114 3.88 6.83 -2.33
C ASP A 114 5.03 7.50 -3.08
N VAL A 115 4.95 7.53 -4.40
CA VAL A 115 5.93 8.23 -5.25
C VAL A 115 5.22 9.03 -6.32
N ILE A 116 5.81 10.18 -6.65
CA ILE A 116 5.32 11.07 -7.71
C ILE A 116 6.48 11.44 -8.63
N GLY A 117 6.23 11.46 -9.94
CA GLY A 117 7.22 11.86 -10.92
C GLY A 117 6.63 11.98 -12.31
N VAL A 118 7.42 12.48 -13.24
CA VAL A 118 7.03 12.59 -14.65
C VAL A 118 7.46 11.31 -15.36
N PHE A 119 6.61 10.79 -16.24
CA PHE A 119 6.98 9.73 -17.15
C PHE A 119 8.21 10.12 -17.97
N HIS A 120 9.21 9.23 -18.03
CA HIS A 120 10.42 9.44 -18.82
C HIS A 120 10.45 8.52 -20.04
N GLU A 121 10.44 7.21 -19.83
CA GLU A 121 10.63 6.23 -20.90
C GLU A 121 10.00 4.87 -20.57
N LEU A 122 9.55 4.12 -21.58
CA LEU A 122 9.14 2.71 -21.41
C LEU A 122 10.37 1.80 -21.37
N GLY A 123 10.37 0.85 -20.45
CA GLY A 123 11.31 -0.27 -20.42
C GLY A 123 10.72 -1.54 -21.05
N TYR A 124 11.09 -2.70 -20.52
CA TYR A 124 10.52 -3.99 -20.94
C TYR A 124 8.99 -4.03 -20.77
N THR A 125 8.27 -4.42 -21.83
CA THR A 125 6.81 -4.57 -21.81
C THR A 125 6.38 -5.94 -22.34
N GLN A 126 5.59 -6.65 -21.56
CA GLN A 126 4.85 -7.84 -21.97
C GLN A 126 3.36 -7.57 -21.82
N THR A 127 2.68 -7.35 -22.94
CA THR A 127 1.26 -6.98 -22.99
C THR A 127 0.31 -8.16 -23.17
N VAL A 128 0.86 -9.33 -23.52
CA VAL A 128 0.10 -10.57 -23.71
C VAL A 128 0.50 -11.56 -22.62
N PRO A 129 -0.47 -12.14 -21.89
CA PRO A 129 -0.19 -13.16 -20.90
C PRO A 129 0.30 -14.43 -21.61
N GLY A 130 1.43 -14.96 -21.14
CA GLY A 130 2.02 -16.20 -21.66
C GLY A 130 2.50 -17.05 -20.49
N SER A 131 3.77 -17.46 -20.50
CA SER A 131 4.41 -18.10 -19.35
C SER A 131 4.64 -17.15 -18.16
N ARG A 132 4.48 -15.84 -18.38
CA ARG A 132 4.63 -14.78 -17.38
C ARG A 132 3.41 -13.87 -17.40
N LYS A 133 3.17 -13.22 -16.27
CA LYS A 133 2.15 -12.17 -16.13
C LYS A 133 2.47 -10.99 -17.04
N ILE A 134 1.43 -10.27 -17.44
CA ILE A 134 1.58 -8.98 -18.11
C ILE A 134 2.39 -8.06 -17.19
N GLN A 135 3.42 -7.43 -17.76
CA GLN A 135 4.38 -6.63 -17.03
C GLN A 135 4.81 -5.45 -17.88
N ILE A 136 4.65 -4.23 -17.37
CA ILE A 136 5.06 -2.99 -18.01
C ILE A 136 6.09 -2.30 -17.12
N ASN A 137 7.34 -2.26 -17.57
CA ASN A 137 8.38 -1.47 -16.92
C ASN A 137 8.45 -0.09 -17.56
N PHE A 138 8.71 0.93 -16.76
CA PHE A 138 8.92 2.28 -17.22
C PHE A 138 9.76 3.07 -16.21
N TRP A 139 10.39 4.11 -16.70
CA TRP A 139 11.16 5.05 -15.90
C TRP A 139 10.34 6.29 -15.62
N MET A 140 10.32 6.69 -14.34
CA MET A 140 9.85 7.99 -13.89
C MET A 140 11.05 8.88 -13.60
N LYS A 141 10.88 10.20 -13.76
CA LYS A 141 11.86 11.22 -13.43
C LYS A 141 11.27 12.21 -12.42
N ASP A 142 12.01 12.49 -11.35
CA ASP A 142 11.64 13.55 -10.41
C ASP A 142 12.11 14.94 -10.88
N LEU A 143 11.80 15.99 -10.11
CA LEU A 143 12.23 17.37 -10.43
C LEU A 143 13.76 17.57 -10.36
N LYS A 144 14.48 16.72 -9.63
CA LYS A 144 15.95 16.72 -9.53
C LYS A 144 16.60 15.97 -10.70
N GLY A 145 15.80 15.31 -11.54
CA GLY A 145 16.26 14.50 -12.66
C GLY A 145 16.66 13.08 -12.29
N THR A 146 16.41 12.65 -11.05
CA THR A 146 16.61 11.28 -10.60
C THR A 146 15.62 10.37 -11.32
N LEU A 147 16.11 9.26 -11.86
CA LEU A 147 15.26 8.25 -12.51
C LEU A 147 14.88 7.14 -11.53
N LEU A 148 13.64 6.68 -11.53
CA LEU A 148 13.15 5.52 -10.78
C LEU A 148 12.51 4.52 -11.75
N ASN A 149 12.96 3.25 -11.71
CA ASN A 149 12.35 2.18 -12.50
C ASN A 149 11.11 1.66 -11.76
N CYS A 150 9.99 1.63 -12.47
CA CYS A 150 8.70 1.22 -11.94
C CYS A 150 8.15 0.07 -12.78
N THR A 151 7.37 -0.81 -12.15
CA THR A 151 6.71 -1.93 -12.81
C THR A 151 5.24 -1.95 -12.46
N LEU A 152 4.38 -1.92 -13.49
CA LEU A 152 2.96 -2.20 -13.36
C LEU A 152 2.65 -3.59 -13.92
N TRP A 153 1.74 -4.31 -13.25
CA TRP A 153 1.36 -5.67 -13.60
C TRP A 153 -0.08 -5.73 -14.09
N GLU A 154 -0.37 -6.72 -14.93
CA GLU A 154 -1.74 -7.07 -15.33
C GLU A 154 -2.51 -5.84 -15.84
N ASP A 155 -3.75 -5.66 -15.38
CA ASP A 155 -4.66 -4.64 -15.88
C ASP A 155 -4.12 -3.21 -15.68
N TYR A 156 -3.39 -2.95 -14.58
CA TYR A 156 -2.78 -1.64 -14.35
C TYR A 156 -1.77 -1.28 -15.43
N GLY A 157 -0.98 -2.26 -15.90
CA GLY A 157 -0.02 -2.06 -16.98
C GLY A 157 -0.70 -1.76 -18.32
N LEU A 158 -1.77 -2.49 -18.65
CA LEU A 158 -2.53 -2.27 -19.88
C LEU A 158 -3.24 -0.92 -19.90
N GLN A 159 -3.86 -0.54 -18.78
CA GLN A 159 -4.52 0.77 -18.63
C GLN A 159 -3.52 1.92 -18.77
N PHE A 160 -2.32 1.78 -18.19
CA PHE A 160 -1.25 2.76 -18.34
C PHE A 160 -0.85 2.96 -19.80
N LEU A 161 -0.63 1.88 -20.56
CA LEU A 161 -0.30 1.99 -21.98
C LEU A 161 -1.42 2.63 -22.81
N LYS A 162 -2.68 2.30 -22.50
CA LYS A 162 -3.85 2.86 -23.22
C LYS A 162 -4.10 4.33 -22.92
N SER A 163 -3.79 4.78 -21.70
CA SER A 163 -4.01 6.15 -21.24
C SER A 163 -2.88 7.11 -21.58
N LYS A 164 -1.76 6.60 -22.11
CA LYS A 164 -0.65 7.42 -22.58
C LYS A 164 -1.12 8.32 -23.74
N SER A 165 -1.10 9.62 -23.52
CA SER A 165 -1.32 10.63 -24.55
C SER A 165 0.03 11.21 -24.98
N ASP A 166 0.20 11.49 -26.27
CA ASP A 166 1.38 12.21 -26.76
C ASP A 166 1.31 13.73 -26.48
N SER A 167 0.23 14.20 -25.84
CA SER A 167 0.01 15.62 -25.54
C SER A 167 0.65 16.05 -24.22
N GLY A 168 1.99 16.09 -24.19
CA GLY A 168 2.75 16.75 -23.13
C GLY A 168 3.22 15.84 -21.99
N PRO A 169 3.78 16.42 -20.91
CA PRO A 169 4.37 15.66 -19.81
C PRO A 169 3.30 14.91 -19.01
N ILE A 170 3.46 13.59 -18.89
CA ILE A 170 2.57 12.75 -18.09
C ILE A 170 3.10 12.69 -16.66
N VAL A 171 2.37 13.25 -15.71
CA VAL A 171 2.67 13.09 -14.28
C VAL A 171 2.04 11.80 -13.78
N ILE A 172 2.83 10.96 -13.11
CA ILE A 172 2.42 9.68 -12.55
C ILE A 172 2.52 9.77 -11.03
N LEU A 173 1.45 9.35 -10.37
CA LEU A 173 1.39 9.14 -8.93
C LEU A 173 1.16 7.64 -8.70
N LEU A 174 2.08 7.00 -7.98
CA LEU A 174 1.92 5.62 -7.55
C LEU A 174 1.67 5.62 -6.04
N HIS A 175 0.52 5.10 -5.64
CA HIS A 175 0.13 4.93 -4.24
C HIS A 175 0.43 3.50 -3.79
N ASN A 176 0.81 3.31 -2.53
CA ASN A 176 1.03 2.00 -1.93
C ASN A 176 1.99 1.10 -2.72
N SER A 177 3.07 1.68 -3.26
CA SER A 177 4.07 0.97 -4.04
C SER A 177 5.04 0.18 -3.16
N LYS A 178 5.38 -1.03 -3.60
CA LYS A 178 6.39 -1.87 -2.94
C LYS A 178 7.77 -1.61 -3.54
N ILE A 179 8.77 -1.39 -2.69
CA ILE A 179 10.18 -1.34 -3.10
C ILE A 179 10.68 -2.77 -3.35
N LYS A 180 11.39 -2.96 -4.46
CA LYS A 180 12.05 -4.23 -4.79
C LYS A 180 13.46 -3.94 -5.26
N GLU A 181 14.43 -4.68 -4.74
CA GLU A 181 15.80 -4.62 -5.25
C GLU A 181 15.85 -5.02 -6.72
N ALA A 182 16.64 -4.27 -7.51
CA ALA A 182 16.84 -4.58 -8.90
C ALA A 182 17.53 -5.94 -9.00
N THR A 183 16.85 -6.93 -9.56
CA THR A 183 17.49 -8.20 -9.92
C THR A 183 18.32 -7.93 -11.17
N SER A 184 19.61 -7.68 -11.00
CA SER A 184 20.55 -7.59 -12.11
C SER A 184 20.61 -8.96 -12.78
N TYR A 185 19.91 -9.10 -13.90
CA TYR A 185 20.20 -10.17 -14.86
C TYR A 185 21.51 -9.77 -15.54
N LEU A 186 22.62 -10.29 -15.02
CA LEU A 186 23.88 -10.43 -15.77
C LEU A 186 23.70 -11.54 -16.82
#